data_AF-X1RQT7-F1
#
_entry.id   AF-X1RQT7-F1
#
_cell.length_a   1.000
_cell.length_b   1.000
_cell.length_c   1.000
_cell.angle_alpha   90.00
_cell.angle_beta   90.00
_cell.angle_gamma   90.00
#
_symmetry.space_group_name_H-M   'P 1'
#
loop_
_entity.id
_entity.type
_entity.pdbx_description
1 polymer ?
#
loop_
_entity_poly.entity_id
_entity_poly.type
_entity_poly.pdbx_seq_one_letter_code
_entity_poly.pdbx_strand_id
1 'polypeptide(L)'
;ESKDKYIKMKRLRKERTIVILTIIPSVVAVGVFVYGFIAWSIRVALSDWIGIRPDYTFAGLKNFISLFKSARFLIDIYNNIFFTILFLTICVGGGLFLAILLDQFIKGEGIFRTVYLFPLAISPVVTAVVWKWIFSPKVGVNVLLTNLLSKIGIERTVEFGWYTSTASFGPFNIALIPIIIA
;
A
#
# COMPACT_ATOMS: atom_id res chain seq x y z
N GLU A 1 40.85 42.62 -11.62
CA GLU A 1 39.62 42.78 -10.82
C GLU A 1 38.32 42.81 -11.63
N SER A 2 38.06 43.82 -12.47
CA SER A 2 36.80 43.89 -13.26
C SER A 2 36.65 42.74 -14.29
N LYS A 3 37.71 42.37 -15.00
CA LYS A 3 37.72 41.28 -16.00
C LYS A 3 37.48 39.90 -15.36
N ASP A 4 38.05 39.66 -14.17
CA ASP A 4 37.90 38.40 -13.44
C ASP A 4 36.46 38.20 -12.97
N LYS A 5 35.81 39.28 -12.53
CA LYS A 5 34.39 39.29 -12.14
C LYS A 5 33.48 38.97 -13.34
N TYR A 6 33.80 39.50 -14.52
CA TYR A 6 33.05 39.24 -15.76
C TYR A 6 33.16 37.78 -16.22
N ILE A 7 34.37 37.20 -16.19
CA ILE A 7 34.62 35.80 -16.56
C ILE A 7 33.90 34.85 -15.59
N LYS A 8 33.96 35.12 -14.28
CA LYS A 8 33.26 34.35 -13.25
C LYS A 8 31.73 34.36 -13.46
N MET A 9 31.14 35.53 -13.75
CA MET A 9 29.70 35.64 -14.05
C MET A 9 29.29 34.90 -15.31
N LYS A 10 30.09 34.95 -16.39
CA LYS A 10 29.80 34.23 -17.64
C LYS A 10 29.86 32.71 -17.46
N ARG A 11 30.80 32.22 -16.64
CA ARG A 11 30.92 30.79 -16.30
C ARG A 11 29.74 30.29 -15.45
N LEU A 12 29.35 31.03 -14.42
CA LEU A 12 28.18 30.71 -13.58
C LEU A 12 26.87 30.66 -14.39
N ARG A 13 26.71 31.56 -15.37
CA ARG A 13 25.54 31.58 -16.26
C ARG A 13 25.51 30.38 -17.21
N LYS A 14 26.66 29.96 -17.73
CA LYS A 14 26.81 28.76 -18.58
C LYS A 14 26.55 27.47 -17.78
N GLU A 15 27.08 27.38 -16.56
CA GLU A 15 26.82 26.26 -15.65
C GLU A 15 25.33 26.19 -15.28
N ARG A 16 24.67 27.31 -15.00
CA ARG A 16 23.22 27.37 -14.75
C ARG A 16 22.40 26.90 -15.96
N THR A 17 22.77 27.31 -17.17
CA THR A 17 22.08 26.85 -18.40
C THR A 17 22.27 25.36 -18.65
N ILE A 18 23.46 24.81 -18.40
CA ILE A 18 23.72 23.36 -18.53
C ILE A 18 22.90 22.59 -17.49
N VAL A 19 22.88 23.04 -16.23
CA VAL A 19 22.06 22.43 -15.16
C VAL A 19 20.57 22.46 -15.53
N ILE A 20 20.06 23.59 -16.02
CA ILE A 20 18.66 23.70 -16.45
C ILE A 20 18.38 22.77 -17.63
N LEU A 21 19.25 22.71 -18.64
CA LEU A 21 19.07 21.85 -19.81
C LEU A 21 19.05 20.36 -19.45
N THR A 22 19.85 19.94 -18.47
CA THR A 22 19.87 18.55 -18.00
C THR A 22 18.62 18.19 -17.18
N ILE A 23 18.05 19.15 -16.44
CA ILE A 23 16.86 18.93 -15.59
C ILE A 23 15.55 19.02 -16.40
N ILE A 24 15.52 19.84 -17.46
CA ILE A 24 14.35 20.03 -18.33
C ILE A 24 13.69 18.72 -18.76
N PRO A 25 14.39 17.71 -19.33
CA PRO A 25 13.72 16.49 -19.81
C PRO A 25 13.01 15.72 -18.69
N SER A 26 13.62 15.65 -17.50
CA SER A 26 13.00 15.02 -16.33
C SER A 26 11.77 15.81 -15.86
N VAL A 27 11.85 17.14 -15.81
CA VAL A 27 10.73 18.01 -15.40
C VAL A 27 9.59 17.94 -16.41
N VAL A 28 9.88 17.93 -17.70
CA VAL A 28 8.88 17.79 -18.76
C VAL A 28 8.22 16.43 -18.68
N ALA A 29 8.98 15.35 -18.48
CA ALA A 29 8.43 14.01 -18.30
C ALA A 29 7.48 13.96 -17.08
N VAL A 30 7.88 14.51 -15.94
CA VAL A 30 7.01 14.59 -14.75
C VAL A 30 5.79 15.48 -15.03
N GLY A 31 5.96 16.61 -15.70
CA GLY A 31 4.88 17.51 -16.11
C GLY A 31 3.81 16.80 -16.93
N VAL A 32 4.23 16.09 -17.98
CA VAL A 32 3.32 15.44 -18.91
C VAL A 32 2.73 14.16 -18.30
N PHE A 33 3.57 13.28 -17.77
CA PHE A 33 3.10 11.98 -17.30
C PHE A 33 2.47 12.06 -15.92
N VAL A 34 3.02 12.79 -14.96
CA VAL A 34 2.40 12.84 -13.62
C VAL A 34 1.22 13.82 -13.63
N TYR A 35 1.49 15.10 -13.91
CA TYR A 35 0.47 16.13 -13.80
C TYR A 35 -0.55 16.08 -14.94
N GLY A 36 -0.13 15.71 -16.15
CA GLY A 36 -1.05 15.50 -17.28
C GLY A 36 -2.03 14.36 -17.03
N PHE A 37 -1.58 13.20 -16.52
CA PHE A 37 -2.51 12.11 -16.16
C PHE A 37 -3.39 12.46 -14.97
N ILE A 38 -2.89 13.22 -13.98
CA ILE A 38 -3.73 13.70 -12.87
C ILE A 38 -4.84 14.62 -13.41
N ALA A 39 -4.50 15.58 -14.27
CA ALA A 39 -5.48 16.49 -14.87
C ALA A 39 -6.52 15.72 -15.71
N TRP A 40 -6.07 14.70 -16.45
CA TRP A 40 -6.96 13.82 -17.21
C TRP A 40 -7.90 13.04 -16.28
N SER A 41 -7.40 12.43 -15.21
CA SER A 41 -8.21 11.71 -14.23
C SER A 41 -9.24 12.62 -13.55
N ILE A 42 -8.88 13.87 -13.24
CA ILE A 42 -9.83 14.86 -12.70
C ILE A 42 -10.92 15.18 -13.72
N ARG A 43 -10.57 15.38 -14.99
CA ARG A 43 -11.54 15.62 -16.06
C ARG A 43 -12.52 14.46 -16.21
N VAL A 44 -12.01 13.22 -16.14
CA VAL A 44 -12.84 12.01 -16.18
C VAL A 44 -13.74 11.91 -14.95
N ALA A 45 -13.22 12.19 -13.76
CA ALA A 45 -14.01 12.15 -12.52
C ALA A 45 -15.18 13.16 -12.50
N LEU A 46 -15.02 14.30 -13.18
CA LEU A 46 -16.06 15.34 -13.31
C LEU A 46 -17.01 15.12 -14.50
N SER A 47 -16.78 14.09 -15.33
CA SER A 47 -17.60 13.76 -16.49
C SER A 47 -18.71 12.75 -16.16
N ASP A 48 -19.80 12.71 -16.94
CA ASP A 48 -20.91 11.76 -16.75
C ASP A 48 -20.60 10.34 -17.27
N TRP A 49 -19.36 9.89 -17.06
CA TRP A 49 -18.87 8.63 -17.60
C TRP A 49 -19.25 7.46 -16.68
N ILE A 50 -20.42 6.86 -16.92
CA ILE A 50 -20.98 5.78 -16.07
C ILE A 50 -20.71 4.36 -16.62
N GLY A 51 -20.28 4.20 -17.88
CA GLY A 51 -20.15 2.88 -18.51
C GLY A 51 -19.01 2.71 -19.52
N ILE A 52 -19.12 1.72 -20.41
CA ILE A 52 -18.09 1.43 -21.43
C ILE A 52 -18.02 2.54 -22.49
N ARG A 53 -19.13 3.22 -22.75
CA ARG A 53 -19.19 4.34 -23.68
C ARG A 53 -18.67 5.59 -22.96
N PRO A 54 -17.61 6.23 -23.47
CA PRO A 54 -17.11 7.47 -22.89
C PRO A 54 -18.12 8.58 -23.11
N ASP A 55 -18.57 9.16 -22.01
CA ASP A 55 -19.36 10.39 -22.01
C ASP A 55 -18.53 11.48 -21.30
N TYR A 56 -18.14 12.50 -22.07
CA TYR A 56 -17.34 13.62 -21.58
C TYR A 56 -18.19 14.84 -21.19
N THR A 57 -19.51 14.68 -21.11
CA THR A 57 -20.40 15.75 -20.62
C THR A 57 -20.04 16.10 -19.17
N PHE A 58 -20.03 17.40 -18.87
CA PHE A 58 -19.61 17.88 -17.56
C PHE A 58 -20.74 17.66 -16.54
N ALA A 59 -20.60 16.62 -15.71
CA ALA A 59 -21.52 16.29 -14.61
C ALA A 59 -21.20 17.07 -13.32
N GLY A 60 -20.05 17.74 -13.27
CA GLY A 60 -19.60 18.49 -12.10
C GLY A 60 -19.37 17.56 -10.91
N LEU A 61 -19.91 17.91 -9.74
CA LEU A 61 -19.73 17.15 -8.49
C LEU A 61 -20.78 16.04 -8.26
N LYS A 62 -21.66 15.77 -9.23
CA LYS A 62 -22.73 14.77 -9.07
C LYS A 62 -22.20 13.37 -8.74
N ASN A 63 -21.11 12.96 -9.38
CA ASN A 63 -20.45 11.68 -9.14
C ASN A 63 -19.98 11.53 -7.69
N PHE A 64 -19.33 12.55 -7.15
CA PHE A 64 -18.87 12.56 -5.77
C PHE A 64 -20.05 12.48 -4.78
N ILE A 65 -21.10 13.27 -4.99
CA ILE A 65 -22.30 13.24 -4.13
C ILE A 65 -22.96 11.86 -4.17
N SER A 66 -23.05 11.23 -5.34
CA SER A 66 -23.59 9.87 -5.49
C SER A 66 -22.73 8.84 -4.74
N LEU A 67 -21.40 8.93 -4.84
CA LEU A 67 -20.47 8.06 -4.12
C LEU A 67 -20.62 8.20 -2.61
N PHE A 68 -20.66 9.42 -2.07
CA PHE A 68 -20.81 9.63 -0.62
C PHE A 68 -22.18 9.20 -0.07
N LYS A 69 -23.21 9.09 -0.93
CA LYS A 69 -24.51 8.51 -0.55
C LYS A 69 -24.53 6.99 -0.57
N SER A 70 -23.54 6.34 -1.18
CA SER A 70 -23.45 4.88 -1.23
C SER A 70 -22.94 4.33 0.09
N ALA A 71 -23.76 3.49 0.75
CA ALA A 71 -23.37 2.80 1.98
C ALA A 71 -22.09 1.95 1.80
N ARG A 72 -21.91 1.34 0.62
CA ARG A 72 -20.72 0.55 0.30
C ARG A 72 -19.45 1.41 0.33
N PHE A 73 -19.49 2.59 -0.27
CA PHE A 73 -18.35 3.49 -0.33
C PHE A 73 -17.93 3.99 1.06
N LEU A 74 -18.91 4.30 1.92
CA LEU A 74 -18.62 4.71 3.31
C LEU A 74 -17.99 3.58 4.12
N ILE A 75 -18.46 2.34 3.93
CA ILE A 75 -17.86 1.15 4.55
C ILE A 75 -16.42 0.96 4.04
N ASP A 76 -16.20 1.10 2.74
CA ASP A 76 -14.86 0.96 2.13
C ASP A 76 -13.88 2.00 2.67
N ILE A 77 -14.31 3.27 2.83
CA ILE A 77 -13.49 4.32 3.45
C ILE A 77 -13.15 3.97 4.90
N TYR A 78 -14.14 3.56 5.70
CA TYR A 78 -13.90 3.21 7.10
C TYR A 78 -12.91 2.06 7.21
N ASN A 79 -13.08 1.02 6.41
CA ASN A 79 -12.21 -0.15 6.39
C ASN A 79 -10.79 0.22 5.99
N ASN A 80 -10.64 1.09 4.98
CA ASN A 80 -9.34 1.56 4.51
C ASN A 80 -8.59 2.39 5.57
N ILE A 81 -9.29 3.32 6.23
CA ILE A 81 -8.69 4.16 7.28
C ILE A 81 -8.33 3.32 8.51
N PHE A 82 -9.26 2.48 8.98
CA PHE A 82 -9.04 1.59 10.12
C PHE A 82 -7.84 0.68 9.87
N PHE A 83 -7.78 0.07 8.68
CA PHE A 83 -6.64 -0.76 8.29
C PHE A 83 -5.33 0.04 8.26
N THR A 84 -5.32 1.20 7.61
CA THR A 84 -4.12 2.04 7.49
C THR A 84 -3.56 2.37 8.86
N ILE A 85 -4.41 2.80 9.80
CA ILE A 85 -3.97 3.14 11.17
C ILE A 85 -3.45 1.90 11.90
N LEU A 86 -4.17 0.77 11.84
CA LEU A 86 -3.77 -0.46 12.50
C LEU A 86 -2.44 -0.98 11.96
N PHE A 87 -2.30 -1.02 10.63
CA PHE A 87 -1.09 -1.45 9.93
C PHE A 87 0.10 -0.56 10.26
N LEU A 88 -0.05 0.77 10.18
CA LEU A 88 1.01 1.72 10.55
C LEU A 88 1.42 1.53 12.02
N THR A 89 0.46 1.39 12.94
CA THR A 89 0.76 1.19 14.36
C THR A 89 1.57 -0.08 14.59
N ILE A 90 1.19 -1.18 13.95
CA ILE A 90 1.90 -2.47 14.09
C ILE A 90 3.27 -2.41 13.41
N CYS A 91 3.39 -1.85 12.22
CA CYS A 91 4.66 -1.78 11.49
C CYS A 91 5.66 -0.85 12.15
N VAL A 92 5.22 0.34 12.58
CA VAL A 92 6.08 1.31 13.27
C VAL A 92 6.41 0.80 14.67
N GLY A 93 5.41 0.34 15.44
CA GLY A 93 5.61 -0.18 16.78
C GLY A 93 6.48 -1.44 16.80
N GLY A 94 6.18 -2.41 15.93
CA GLY A 94 6.96 -3.63 15.78
C GLY A 94 8.36 -3.39 15.22
N GLY A 95 8.49 -2.48 14.23
CA GLY A 95 9.79 -2.09 13.68
C GLY A 95 10.67 -1.40 14.72
N LEU A 96 10.10 -0.49 15.53
CA LEU A 96 10.81 0.16 16.63
C LEU A 96 11.19 -0.83 17.73
N PHE A 97 10.27 -1.73 18.09
CA PHE A 97 10.53 -2.78 19.07
C PHE A 97 11.70 -3.68 18.63
N LEU A 98 11.71 -4.13 17.37
CA LEU A 98 12.83 -4.89 16.81
C LEU A 98 14.12 -4.07 16.75
N ALA A 99 14.04 -2.77 16.42
CA ALA A 99 15.20 -1.89 16.38
C ALA A 99 15.86 -1.75 17.76
N ILE A 100 15.06 -1.56 18.82
CA ILE A 100 15.54 -1.50 20.21
C ILE A 100 16.17 -2.84 20.61
N LEU A 101 15.54 -3.96 20.24
CA LEU A 101 16.08 -5.29 20.56
C LEU A 101 17.46 -5.48 19.91
N LEU A 102 17.61 -5.05 18.65
CA LEU A 102 18.85 -5.17 17.89
C LEU A 102 19.97 -4.23 18.38
N ASP A 103 19.61 -3.07 18.93
CA ASP A 103 20.56 -2.10 19.52
C ASP A 103 21.30 -2.69 20.75
N GLN A 104 20.69 -3.67 21.43
CA GLN A 104 21.29 -4.35 22.57
C GLN A 104 22.28 -5.44 22.13
N PHE A 105 23.45 -5.07 21.58
CA PHE A 105 24.63 -5.93 21.29
C PHE A 105 24.36 -7.45 21.31
N ILE A 106 23.46 -7.93 20.44
CA ILE A 106 23.04 -9.32 20.49
C ILE A 106 24.14 -10.16 19.83
N LYS A 107 24.68 -11.16 20.54
CA LYS A 107 25.54 -12.19 19.94
C LYS A 107 24.71 -12.98 18.91
N GLY A 108 24.80 -12.60 17.64
CA GLY A 108 24.03 -13.21 16.54
C GLY A 108 23.46 -12.26 15.48
N GLU A 109 23.86 -10.99 15.48
CA GLU A 109 23.39 -9.93 14.56
C GLU A 109 23.29 -10.38 13.08
N GLY A 110 24.30 -11.11 12.57
CA GLY A 110 24.32 -11.57 11.18
C GLY A 110 23.19 -12.54 10.80
N ILE A 111 22.82 -13.45 11.69
CA ILE A 111 21.72 -14.40 11.46
C ILE A 111 20.38 -13.66 11.53
N PHE A 112 20.20 -12.80 12.53
CA PHE A 112 18.99 -11.99 12.68
C PHE A 112 18.74 -11.09 11.48
N ARG A 113 19.77 -10.39 10.99
CA ARG A 113 19.68 -9.54 9.81
C ARG A 113 19.32 -10.35 8.56
N THR A 114 19.87 -11.54 8.40
CA THR A 114 19.57 -12.41 7.25
C THR A 114 18.11 -12.86 7.26
N VAL A 115 17.60 -13.33 8.41
CA VAL A 115 16.20 -13.76 8.54
C VAL A 115 15.23 -12.60 8.34
N TYR A 116 15.56 -11.41 8.87
CA TYR A 116 14.72 -10.21 8.70
C TYR A 116 14.71 -9.67 7.26
N LEU A 117 15.84 -9.73 6.56
CA LEU A 117 15.94 -9.28 5.17
C LEU A 117 15.38 -10.30 4.17
N PHE A 118 15.26 -11.57 4.56
CA PHE A 118 14.80 -12.63 3.66
C PHE A 118 13.42 -12.36 3.05
N PRO A 119 12.38 -11.97 3.81
CA PRO A 119 11.08 -11.59 3.25
C PRO A 119 11.14 -10.40 2.28
N LEU A 120 12.06 -9.44 2.49
CA LEU A 120 12.21 -8.28 1.61
C LEU A 120 12.77 -8.64 0.23
N ALA A 121 13.41 -9.81 0.10
CA ALA A 121 13.91 -10.33 -1.16
C ALA A 121 12.85 -11.13 -1.96
N ILE A 122 11.72 -11.50 -1.33
CA ILE A 122 10.64 -12.25 -1.96
C ILE A 122 9.75 -11.28 -2.75
N SER A 123 9.31 -11.68 -3.94
CA SER A 123 8.37 -10.89 -4.75
C SER A 123 7.04 -10.72 -4.02
N PRO A 124 6.43 -9.51 -4.03
CA PRO A 124 5.13 -9.26 -3.42
C PRO A 124 4.03 -10.23 -3.87
N VAL A 125 4.07 -10.64 -5.15
CA VAL A 125 3.10 -11.59 -5.71
C VAL A 125 3.22 -12.97 -5.06
N VAL A 126 4.45 -13.42 -4.81
CA VAL A 126 4.70 -14.72 -4.16
C VAL A 126 4.25 -14.67 -2.71
N THR A 127 4.57 -13.59 -2.00
CA THR A 127 4.14 -13.37 -0.62
C THR A 127 2.61 -13.42 -0.49
N ALA A 128 1.88 -12.76 -1.40
CA ALA A 128 0.41 -12.80 -1.41
C ALA A 128 -0.15 -14.20 -1.64
N VAL A 129 0.46 -14.98 -2.55
CA VAL A 129 0.04 -16.38 -2.78
C VAL A 129 0.30 -17.25 -1.55
N VAL A 130 1.44 -17.07 -0.88
CA VAL A 130 1.77 -17.80 0.36
C VAL A 130 0.76 -17.49 1.46
N TRP A 131 0.43 -16.21 1.68
CA TRP A 131 -0.60 -15.82 2.64
C TRP A 131 -1.98 -16.37 2.28
N LYS A 132 -2.35 -16.32 1.01
CA LYS A 132 -3.59 -16.94 0.52
C LYS A 132 -3.66 -18.44 0.85
N TRP A 133 -2.54 -19.15 0.72
CA TRP A 133 -2.45 -20.56 1.09
C TRP A 133 -2.51 -20.76 2.60
N ILE A 134 -1.80 -19.95 3.38
CA ILE A 134 -1.81 -19.99 4.85
C ILE A 134 -3.22 -19.85 5.42
N PHE A 135 -4.00 -18.90 4.88
CA PHE A 135 -5.37 -18.61 5.33
C PHE A 135 -6.44 -19.48 4.66
N SER A 136 -6.08 -20.34 3.71
CA SER A 136 -7.06 -21.17 2.99
C SER A 136 -7.75 -22.16 3.95
N PRO A 137 -9.07 -22.34 3.85
CA PRO A 137 -9.79 -23.27 4.71
C PRO A 137 -9.48 -24.75 4.43
N LYS A 138 -9.08 -25.08 3.19
CA LYS A 138 -8.88 -26.47 2.74
C LYS A 138 -7.44 -26.96 2.86
N VAL A 139 -6.47 -26.05 2.94
CA VAL A 139 -5.03 -26.31 2.99
C VAL A 139 -4.39 -25.21 3.82
N GLY A 140 -3.43 -25.52 4.70
CA GLY A 140 -2.71 -24.51 5.48
C GLY A 140 -2.93 -24.60 6.99
N VAL A 141 -2.91 -23.44 7.66
CA VAL A 141 -2.87 -23.34 9.13
C VAL A 141 -4.12 -23.90 9.78
N ASN A 142 -5.28 -23.80 9.12
CA ASN A 142 -6.53 -24.34 9.64
C ASN A 142 -6.51 -25.87 9.79
N VAL A 143 -5.89 -26.61 8.85
CA VAL A 143 -5.75 -28.08 8.93
C VAL A 143 -4.73 -28.47 10.00
N LEU A 144 -3.64 -27.71 10.14
CA LEU A 144 -2.67 -27.91 11.22
C LEU A 144 -3.31 -27.68 12.59
N LEU A 145 -4.05 -26.58 12.78
CA LEU A 145 -4.73 -26.31 14.04
C LEU A 145 -5.82 -27.35 14.34
N THR A 146 -6.69 -27.72 13.39
CA THR A 146 -7.70 -28.74 13.65
C THR A 146 -7.10 -30.10 13.97
N ASN A 147 -5.98 -30.47 13.35
CA ASN A 147 -5.26 -31.72 13.67
C ASN A 147 -4.56 -31.67 15.04
N LEU A 148 -4.09 -30.51 15.49
CA LEU A 148 -3.53 -30.35 16.84
C LEU A 148 -4.62 -30.29 17.91
N LEU A 149 -5.74 -29.63 17.63
CA LEU A 149 -6.88 -29.52 18.55
C LEU A 149 -7.64 -30.85 18.68
N SER A 150 -7.74 -31.63 17.60
CA SER A 150 -8.33 -32.97 17.64
C SER A 150 -7.52 -33.95 18.49
N LYS A 151 -6.18 -33.83 18.47
CA LYS A 151 -5.29 -34.57 19.38
C LYS A 151 -5.47 -34.19 20.86
N ILE A 152 -5.99 -33.00 21.14
CA ILE A 152 -6.29 -32.51 22.50
C ILE A 152 -7.74 -32.85 22.91
N GLY A 153 -8.51 -33.55 22.06
CA GLY A 153 -9.86 -34.02 22.36
C GLY A 153 -10.96 -32.97 22.14
N ILE A 154 -10.65 -31.85 21.48
CA ILE A 154 -11.65 -30.87 21.07
C ILE A 154 -12.14 -31.27 19.68
N GLU A 155 -13.25 -32.00 19.61
CA GLU A 155 -13.88 -32.46 18.35
C GLU A 155 -14.54 -31.32 17.54
N ARG A 156 -14.65 -30.13 18.11
CA ARG A 156 -15.19 -28.98 17.40
C ARG A 156 -14.17 -28.56 16.34
N THR A 157 -14.47 -28.85 15.07
CA THR A 157 -13.76 -28.30 13.92
C THR A 157 -13.84 -26.78 14.00
N VAL A 158 -12.83 -26.15 14.63
CA VAL A 158 -12.67 -24.69 14.62
C VAL A 158 -12.25 -24.33 13.21
N GLU A 159 -13.21 -24.30 12.30
CA GLU A 159 -13.04 -23.69 11.00
C GLU A 159 -12.97 -22.20 11.25
N PHE A 160 -11.76 -21.66 11.40
CA PHE A 160 -11.57 -20.22 11.41
C PHE A 160 -12.04 -19.69 10.05
N GLY A 161 -13.21 -19.06 10.06
CA GLY A 161 -13.88 -18.51 8.89
C GLY A 161 -13.22 -17.22 8.39
N TRP A 162 -11.90 -17.21 8.24
CA TRP A 162 -11.12 -16.07 7.78
C TRP A 162 -11.72 -15.43 6.50
N TYR A 163 -12.27 -16.24 5.59
CA TYR A 163 -12.95 -15.78 4.36
C TYR A 163 -14.48 -15.97 4.36
N THR A 164 -15.02 -16.73 5.31
CA THR A 164 -16.43 -17.17 5.32
C THR A 164 -17.24 -16.56 6.46
N SER A 165 -16.58 -15.89 7.41
CA SER A 165 -17.20 -15.25 8.55
C SER A 165 -17.78 -13.90 8.15
N THR A 166 -19.09 -13.74 8.29
CA THR A 166 -19.76 -12.43 8.18
C THR A 166 -19.62 -11.57 9.45
N ALA A 167 -18.84 -12.03 10.43
CA ALA A 167 -18.63 -11.29 11.67
C ALA A 167 -18.05 -9.91 11.33
N SER A 168 -18.70 -8.88 11.84
CA SER A 168 -18.34 -7.49 11.59
C SER A 168 -18.15 -6.77 12.91
N PHE A 169 -17.04 -6.05 13.07
CA PHE A 169 -16.84 -5.14 14.19
C PHE A 169 -17.32 -3.75 13.75
N GLY A 170 -18.58 -3.43 14.05
CA GLY A 170 -19.24 -2.26 13.47
C GLY A 170 -19.35 -2.40 11.94
N PRO A 171 -18.97 -1.38 11.13
CA PRO A 171 -18.97 -1.48 9.68
C PRO A 171 -17.80 -2.30 9.10
N PHE A 172 -16.82 -2.72 9.92
CA PHE A 172 -15.67 -3.49 9.46
C PHE A 172 -15.97 -4.98 9.37
N ASN A 173 -15.89 -5.54 8.16
CA ASN A 173 -16.06 -6.97 7.94
C ASN A 173 -14.75 -7.72 8.21
N ILE A 174 -14.77 -8.64 9.17
CA ILE A 174 -13.60 -9.41 9.61
C ILE A 174 -13.09 -10.35 8.49
N ALA A 175 -13.94 -10.71 7.53
CA ALA A 175 -13.53 -11.48 6.35
C ALA A 175 -12.55 -10.76 5.43
N LEU A 176 -12.37 -9.45 5.59
CA LEU A 176 -11.42 -8.67 4.81
C LEU A 176 -9.99 -8.79 5.35
N ILE A 177 -9.81 -9.16 6.61
CA ILE A 177 -8.48 -9.24 7.25
C ILE A 177 -7.48 -10.09 6.44
N PRO A 178 -7.82 -11.29 5.94
CA PRO A 178 -6.86 -12.12 5.21
C PRO A 178 -6.58 -11.62 3.79
N ILE A 179 -7.58 -11.00 3.14
CA ILE A 179 -7.40 -10.36 1.82
C ILE A 179 -6.47 -9.16 1.92
N ILE A 180 -6.49 -8.48 3.07
CA ILE A 180 -5.71 -7.29 3.33
C ILE A 180 -4.29 -7.62 3.81
N ILE A 181 -4.09 -8.72 4.55
CA ILE A 181 -2.77 -9.16 5.03
C ILE A 181 -1.95 -9.82 3.91
N ALA A 182 -2.61 -10.51 2.96
CA ALA A 182 -1.99 -11.17 1.82
C ALA A 182 -1.46 -10.17 0.78
#